data_AF-A0A0D7QDX2-F1
#
_entry.id   AF-A0A0D7QDX2-F1
#
_cell.length_a   1.000
_cell.length_b   1.000
_cell.length_c   1.000
_cell.angle_alpha   90.00
_cell.angle_beta   90.00
_cell.angle_gamma   90.00
#
_symmetry.space_group_name_H-M   'P 1'
#
loop_
_entity.id
_entity.type
_entity.pdbx_description
1 polymer ?
#
loop_
_entity_poly.entity_id
_entity_poly.type
_entity_poly.pdbx_seq_one_letter_code
_entity_poly.pdbx_strand_id
1 'polypeptide(L)'
;MPVSAELPDDDAGRDHLYIAACHLWHIGKKSGPVAAIEAWVAQWAPWCGPDELAALIRRVELNPRKWTADELAYDLGLYVLPFVVRQALGLTTIGSLDVDKKGREKRQVELSKDRSTERRREAGAIPRSEWLAKNTASRTEPRVPMGISKATYHRRLRQARGETGPNGAKYRKTLLSSDLSHVGEGPRA
;
A
#
# COMPACT_ATOMS: atom_id res chain seq x y z
N MET A 1 -43.02 -2.45 6.20
CA MET A 1 -43.20 -1.00 6.40
C MET A 1 -41.94 -0.34 5.87
N PRO A 2 -41.99 0.55 4.87
CA PRO A 2 -40.82 1.32 4.50
C PRO A 2 -40.47 2.20 5.70
N VAL A 3 -39.30 1.98 6.27
CA VAL A 3 -38.75 2.88 7.29
C VAL A 3 -38.42 4.14 6.52
N SER A 4 -39.17 5.23 6.70
CA SER A 4 -38.83 6.51 6.06
C SER A 4 -37.39 6.83 6.46
N ALA A 5 -36.52 7.05 5.48
CA ALA A 5 -35.09 7.26 5.70
C ALA A 5 -34.79 8.68 6.23
N GLU A 6 -35.75 9.34 6.86
CA GLU A 6 -35.62 10.73 7.31
C GLU A 6 -34.84 10.81 8.61
N LEU A 7 -34.20 11.95 8.84
CA LEU A 7 -33.64 12.30 10.13
C LEU A 7 -34.78 12.48 11.15
N PRO A 8 -34.58 12.10 12.42
CA PRO A 8 -35.55 12.34 13.47
C PRO A 8 -35.76 13.85 13.68
N ASP A 9 -36.99 14.30 13.96
CA ASP A 9 -37.28 15.67 14.39
C ASP A 9 -37.03 15.82 15.89
N ASP A 10 -35.76 15.73 16.27
CA ASP A 10 -35.26 15.92 17.62
C ASP A 10 -33.93 16.69 17.61
N ASP A 11 -33.33 16.87 18.78
CA ASP A 11 -32.05 17.58 18.91
C ASP A 11 -30.92 16.84 18.16
N ALA A 12 -30.94 15.50 18.17
CA ALA A 12 -29.96 14.69 17.46
C ALA A 12 -30.08 14.85 15.95
N GLY A 13 -31.30 14.92 15.42
CA GLY A 13 -31.57 15.20 14.02
C GLY A 13 -31.06 16.57 13.58
N ARG A 14 -31.24 17.61 14.41
CA ARG A 14 -30.71 18.95 14.16
C ARG A 14 -29.19 18.99 14.19
N ASP A 15 -28.55 18.25 15.09
CA ASP A 15 -27.10 18.10 15.13
C ASP A 15 -26.56 17.39 13.89
N HIS A 16 -27.20 16.28 13.48
CA HIS A 16 -26.85 15.58 12.24
C HIS A 16 -27.04 16.47 10.99
N LEU A 17 -28.11 17.25 10.95
CA LEU A 17 -28.39 18.21 9.88
C LEU A 17 -27.30 19.29 9.82
N TYR A 18 -26.85 19.81 10.96
CA TYR A 18 -25.74 20.75 11.03
C TYR A 18 -24.43 20.15 10.52
N ILE A 19 -24.09 18.94 10.95
CA ILE A 19 -22.89 18.23 10.48
C ILE A 19 -22.93 18.04 8.96
N ALA A 20 -24.06 17.58 8.41
CA ALA A 20 -24.24 17.38 6.97
C ALA A 20 -24.08 18.71 6.21
N ALA A 21 -24.70 19.78 6.69
CA ALA A 21 -24.64 21.09 6.04
C ALA A 21 -23.21 21.64 5.97
N CYS A 22 -22.40 21.50 7.03
CA CYS A 22 -20.99 21.89 6.99
C CYS A 22 -20.17 21.10 5.96
N HIS A 23 -20.46 19.80 5.77
CA HIS A 23 -19.79 19.00 4.74
C HIS A 23 -20.23 19.44 3.33
N LEU A 24 -21.55 19.62 3.13
CA LEU A 24 -22.13 20.10 1.88
C LEU A 24 -21.55 21.46 1.46
N TRP A 25 -21.27 22.33 2.44
CA TRP A 25 -20.61 23.61 2.21
C TRP A 25 -19.26 23.46 1.49
N HIS A 26 -18.48 22.43 1.83
CA HIS A 26 -17.16 22.21 1.24
C HIS A 26 -17.18 21.42 -0.08
N ILE A 27 -18.16 20.53 -0.27
CA ILE A 27 -18.23 19.65 -1.46
C ILE A 27 -19.13 20.20 -2.57
N GLY A 28 -20.08 21.09 -2.26
CA GLY A 28 -21.11 21.65 -3.15
C GLY A 28 -20.61 22.61 -4.22
N LYS A 29 -19.44 22.35 -4.83
CA LYS A 29 -18.75 23.29 -5.74
C LYS A 29 -19.45 23.49 -7.09
N LYS A 30 -20.31 22.56 -7.53
CA LYS A 30 -20.94 22.61 -8.86
C LYS A 30 -22.24 23.42 -8.89
N SER A 31 -23.11 23.24 -7.90
CA SER A 31 -24.42 23.90 -7.78
C SER A 31 -24.42 25.05 -6.77
N GLY A 32 -23.34 25.22 -6.02
CA GLY A 32 -23.27 26.12 -4.88
C GLY A 32 -23.62 25.40 -3.56
N PRO A 33 -23.01 25.81 -2.44
CA PRO A 33 -23.20 25.15 -1.15
C PRO A 33 -24.63 25.28 -0.62
N VAL A 34 -25.28 26.43 -0.83
CA VAL A 34 -26.66 26.69 -0.39
C VAL A 34 -27.65 25.74 -1.07
N ALA A 35 -27.64 25.66 -2.40
CA ALA A 35 -28.53 24.77 -3.14
C ALA A 35 -28.30 23.28 -2.80
N ALA A 36 -27.06 22.89 -2.49
CA ALA A 36 -26.75 21.54 -2.04
C ALA A 36 -27.35 21.24 -0.64
N ILE A 37 -27.30 22.22 0.27
CA ILE A 37 -27.92 22.11 1.61
C ILE A 37 -29.45 22.03 1.46
N GLU A 38 -30.07 22.91 0.70
CA GLU A 38 -31.52 22.93 0.47
C GLU A 38 -32.05 21.60 -0.09
N ALA A 39 -31.39 21.07 -1.12
CA ALA A 39 -31.76 19.79 -1.73
C ALA A 39 -31.63 18.62 -0.74
N TRP A 40 -30.60 18.64 0.11
CA TRP A 40 -30.40 17.59 1.11
C TRP A 40 -31.43 17.68 2.24
N VAL A 41 -31.71 18.87 2.74
CA VAL A 41 -32.75 19.11 3.77
C VAL A 41 -34.11 18.66 3.26
N ALA A 42 -34.47 19.00 2.02
CA ALA A 42 -35.74 18.59 1.42
C ALA A 42 -35.92 17.07 1.35
N GLN A 43 -34.81 16.32 1.24
CA GLN A 43 -34.84 14.85 1.18
C GLN A 43 -34.81 14.21 2.57
N TRP A 44 -33.98 14.72 3.49
CA TRP A 44 -33.64 14.03 4.74
C TRP A 44 -34.26 14.67 5.98
N ALA A 45 -34.70 15.92 5.93
CA ALA A 45 -35.30 16.64 7.05
C ALA A 45 -36.46 17.52 6.58
N PRO A 46 -37.56 16.94 6.05
CA PRO A 46 -38.70 17.71 5.56
C PRO A 46 -39.44 18.48 6.68
N TRP A 47 -39.21 18.12 7.94
CA TRP A 47 -39.67 18.85 9.12
C TRP A 47 -38.92 20.17 9.34
N CYS A 48 -37.75 20.36 8.72
CA CYS A 48 -36.97 21.59 8.87
C CYS A 48 -37.64 22.73 8.08
N GLY A 49 -38.26 23.65 8.81
CA GLY A 49 -38.95 24.79 8.22
C GLY A 49 -38.02 25.78 7.52
N PRO A 50 -38.56 26.68 6.67
CA PRO A 50 -37.76 27.63 5.89
C PRO A 50 -36.92 28.57 6.77
N ASP A 51 -37.45 29.00 7.92
CA ASP A 51 -36.73 29.89 8.85
C ASP A 51 -35.55 29.18 9.54
N GLU A 52 -35.75 27.91 9.92
CA GLU A 52 -34.73 27.07 10.54
C GLU A 52 -33.63 26.75 9.53
N LEU A 53 -34.00 26.40 8.29
CA LEU A 53 -33.06 26.19 7.19
C LEU A 53 -32.25 27.46 6.89
N ALA A 54 -32.88 28.63 6.84
CA ALA A 54 -32.18 29.88 6.63
C ALA A 54 -31.21 30.20 7.78
N ALA A 55 -31.59 29.91 9.02
CA ALA A 55 -30.70 30.06 10.18
C ALA A 55 -29.52 29.09 10.13
N LEU A 56 -29.75 27.83 9.73
CA LEU A 56 -28.72 26.83 9.53
C LEU A 56 -27.71 27.28 8.46
N ILE A 57 -28.19 27.73 7.30
CA ILE A 57 -27.32 28.18 6.20
C ILE A 57 -26.45 29.36 6.68
N ARG A 58 -27.04 30.37 7.34
CA ARG A 58 -26.27 31.49 7.91
C ARG A 58 -25.22 31.03 8.91
N ARG A 59 -25.57 30.07 9.79
CA ARG A 59 -24.63 29.52 10.78
C ARG A 59 -23.44 28.83 10.11
N VAL A 60 -23.69 28.04 9.07
CA VAL A 60 -22.66 27.31 8.33
C VAL A 60 -21.80 28.25 7.50
N GLU A 61 -22.40 29.28 6.88
CA GLU A 61 -21.68 30.29 6.11
C GLU A 61 -20.67 31.07 6.98
N LEU A 62 -21.07 31.46 8.18
CA LEU A 62 -20.21 32.19 9.11
C LEU A 62 -19.01 31.35 9.59
N ASN A 63 -19.23 30.07 9.84
CA ASN A 63 -18.17 29.16 10.28
C ASN A 63 -18.44 27.72 9.83
N PRO A 64 -17.99 27.34 8.63
CA PRO A 64 -18.13 25.98 8.15
C PRO A 64 -17.12 25.09 8.86
N ARG A 65 -17.59 24.43 9.94
CA ARG A 65 -16.78 23.56 10.78
C ARG A 65 -16.26 22.38 9.96
N LYS A 66 -15.01 22.01 10.22
CA LYS A 66 -14.39 20.77 9.75
C LYS A 66 -14.14 19.87 10.95
N TRP A 67 -14.18 18.56 10.71
CA TRP A 67 -13.89 17.55 11.71
C TRP A 67 -12.70 16.72 11.28
N THR A 68 -11.90 16.31 12.25
CA THR A 68 -11.08 15.10 12.11
C THR A 68 -11.98 13.86 12.12
N ALA A 69 -11.45 12.73 11.64
CA ALA A 69 -12.22 11.49 11.59
C ALA A 69 -12.72 11.05 12.97
N ASP A 70 -11.91 11.22 14.02
CA ASP A 70 -12.27 10.79 15.38
C ASP A 70 -13.27 11.76 16.03
N GLU A 71 -13.19 13.07 15.78
CA GLU A 71 -14.21 14.04 16.23
C GLU A 71 -15.57 13.78 15.55
N LEU A 72 -15.56 13.51 14.24
CA LEU A 72 -16.79 13.17 13.52
C LEU A 72 -17.42 11.87 14.05
N ALA A 73 -16.58 10.91 14.46
CA ALA A 73 -17.05 9.68 15.10
C ALA A 73 -17.83 9.96 16.38
N TYR A 74 -17.33 10.90 17.17
CA TYR A 74 -17.91 11.27 18.44
C TYR A 74 -19.24 11.98 18.22
N ASP A 75 -19.25 13.01 17.38
CA ASP A 75 -20.43 13.81 17.08
C ASP A 75 -21.55 12.98 16.41
N LEU A 76 -21.22 11.92 15.66
CA LEU A 76 -22.20 10.98 15.08
C LEU A 76 -22.51 9.76 15.97
N GLY A 77 -21.97 9.67 17.19
CA GLY A 77 -22.18 8.52 18.07
C GLY A 77 -21.59 7.19 17.57
N LEU A 78 -20.68 7.23 16.60
CA LEU A 78 -20.05 6.04 15.98
C LEU A 78 -18.84 5.52 16.77
N TYR A 79 -18.36 6.25 17.76
CA TYR A 79 -17.17 5.88 18.54
C TYR A 79 -17.36 4.60 19.37
N VAL A 80 -18.62 4.25 19.68
CA VAL A 80 -18.97 3.02 20.42
C VAL A 80 -19.07 1.78 19.52
N LEU A 81 -18.90 1.92 18.20
CA LEU A 81 -19.05 0.80 17.28
C LEU A 81 -17.80 -0.11 17.29
N PRO A 82 -17.97 -1.43 17.45
CA PRO A 82 -16.89 -2.40 17.26
C PRO A 82 -16.37 -2.40 15.83
N PHE A 83 -15.11 -2.80 15.63
CA PHE A 83 -14.46 -2.83 14.32
C PHE A 83 -15.24 -3.61 13.27
N VAL A 84 -15.80 -4.76 13.66
CA VAL A 84 -16.59 -5.63 12.75
C VAL A 84 -17.83 -4.93 12.20
N VAL A 85 -18.52 -4.13 13.02
CA VAL A 85 -19.70 -3.38 12.59
C VAL A 85 -19.28 -2.26 11.64
N ARG A 86 -18.19 -1.55 11.93
CA ARG A 86 -17.64 -0.52 11.03
C ARG A 86 -17.24 -1.09 9.68
N GLN A 87 -16.63 -2.28 9.67
CA GLN A 87 -16.26 -2.96 8.43
C GLN A 87 -17.49 -3.34 7.60
N ALA A 88 -18.54 -3.86 8.23
CA ALA A 88 -19.81 -4.16 7.57
C ALA A 88 -20.47 -2.90 6.97
N LEU A 89 -20.35 -1.76 7.66
CA LEU A 89 -20.83 -0.46 7.18
C LEU A 89 -19.89 0.22 6.17
N GLY A 90 -18.75 -0.38 5.85
CA GLY A 90 -17.76 0.21 4.93
C GLY A 90 -17.05 1.46 5.47
N LEU A 91 -17.09 1.70 6.79
CA LEU A 91 -16.50 2.89 7.41
C LEU A 91 -14.99 2.68 7.62
N THR A 92 -14.17 3.21 6.71
CA THR A 92 -12.71 2.97 6.70
C THR A 92 -11.87 4.03 7.41
N THR A 93 -12.38 5.26 7.54
CA THR A 93 -11.57 6.43 7.95
C THR A 93 -11.57 6.69 9.46
N ILE A 94 -12.61 6.24 10.16
CA ILE A 94 -12.89 6.56 11.56
C ILE A 94 -12.45 5.40 12.48
N GLY A 95 -11.96 5.69 13.69
CA GLY A 95 -11.59 4.68 14.68
C GLY A 95 -12.75 3.80 15.19
N SER A 96 -12.45 2.61 15.71
CA SER A 96 -13.42 1.73 16.37
C SER A 96 -13.16 1.67 17.87
N LEU A 97 -14.19 1.28 18.63
CA LEU A 97 -14.11 1.13 20.09
C LEU A 97 -12.96 0.20 20.53
N ASP A 98 -12.74 -0.86 19.77
CA ASP A 98 -11.79 -1.95 20.02
C ASP A 98 -10.45 -1.78 19.29
N VAL A 99 -10.31 -0.78 18.41
CA VAL A 99 -9.06 -0.51 17.67
C VAL A 99 -8.73 0.97 17.71
N ASP A 100 -7.80 1.29 18.61
CA ASP A 100 -7.22 2.62 18.74
C ASP A 100 -6.38 3.01 17.51
N LYS A 101 -5.90 4.27 17.48
CA LYS A 101 -5.09 4.78 16.38
C LYS A 101 -3.84 3.93 16.10
N LYS A 102 -3.17 3.45 17.14
CA LYS A 102 -1.96 2.61 17.01
C LYS A 102 -2.29 1.24 16.38
N GLY A 103 -3.41 0.64 16.78
CA GLY A 103 -3.92 -0.59 16.18
C GLY A 103 -4.20 -0.42 14.68
N ARG A 104 -4.77 0.72 14.28
CA ARG A 104 -5.00 1.04 12.85
C ARG A 104 -3.69 1.17 12.07
N GLU A 105 -2.73 1.91 12.60
CA GLU A 105 -1.41 2.09 11.98
C GLU A 105 -0.68 0.75 11.79
N LYS A 106 -0.69 -0.11 12.83
CA LYS A 106 -0.08 -1.44 12.75
C LYS A 106 -0.72 -2.29 11.64
N ARG A 107 -2.06 -2.30 11.57
CA ARG A 107 -2.79 -3.04 10.52
C ARG A 107 -2.51 -2.49 9.13
N GLN A 108 -2.43 -1.17 8.97
CA GLN A 108 -2.07 -0.57 7.68
C GLN A 108 -0.66 -0.97 7.23
N VAL A 109 0.29 -1.03 8.16
CA VAL A 109 1.64 -1.51 7.87
C VAL A 109 1.63 -2.99 7.47
N GLU A 110 0.87 -3.83 8.16
CA GLU A 110 0.71 -5.25 7.81
C GLU A 110 0.11 -5.42 6.40
N LEU A 111 -1.02 -4.78 6.12
CA LEU A 111 -1.65 -4.81 4.80
C LEU A 111 -0.74 -4.27 3.70
N SER A 112 0.06 -3.25 4.00
CA SER A 112 1.04 -2.70 3.04
C SER A 112 2.16 -3.69 2.74
N LYS A 113 2.65 -4.40 3.77
CA LYS A 113 3.62 -5.49 3.59
C LYS A 113 3.03 -6.59 2.73
N ASP A 114 1.80 -7.02 3.02
CA ASP A 114 1.13 -8.09 2.27
C ASP A 114 0.96 -7.72 0.80
N ARG A 115 0.39 -6.54 0.51
CA ARG A 115 0.26 -6.01 -0.86
C ARG A 115 1.61 -5.90 -1.56
N SER A 116 2.66 -5.48 -0.84
CA SER A 116 4.01 -5.41 -1.42
C SER A 116 4.57 -6.80 -1.72
N THR A 117 4.31 -7.80 -0.87
CA THR A 117 4.75 -9.18 -1.13
C THR A 117 4.02 -9.80 -2.29
N GLU A 118 2.71 -9.58 -2.39
CA GLU A 118 1.86 -10.04 -3.49
C GLU A 118 2.32 -9.45 -4.82
N ARG A 119 2.46 -8.12 -4.90
CA ARG A 119 2.99 -7.45 -6.10
C ARG A 119 4.37 -8.00 -6.54
N ARG A 120 5.25 -8.28 -5.58
CA ARG A 120 6.56 -8.88 -5.89
C ARG A 120 6.40 -10.28 -6.46
N ARG A 121 5.49 -11.10 -5.90
CA ARG A 121 5.20 -12.45 -6.41
C ARG A 121 4.61 -12.41 -7.82
N GLU A 122 3.66 -11.50 -8.08
CA GLU A 122 3.09 -11.27 -9.42
C GLU A 122 4.17 -10.87 -10.43
N ALA A 123 5.13 -10.05 -10.02
CA ALA A 123 6.29 -9.68 -10.82
C ALA A 123 7.34 -10.81 -10.96
N GLY A 124 7.08 -12.01 -10.43
CA GLY A 124 7.96 -13.18 -10.54
C GLY A 124 9.07 -13.26 -9.48
N ALA A 125 9.01 -12.46 -8.41
CA ALA A 125 9.99 -12.55 -7.33
C ALA A 125 9.84 -13.87 -6.56
N ILE A 126 10.93 -14.65 -6.55
CA ILE A 126 10.99 -15.92 -5.84
C ILE A 126 11.10 -15.65 -4.32
N PRO A 127 10.25 -16.25 -3.48
CA PRO A 127 10.38 -16.17 -2.02
C PRO A 127 11.79 -16.56 -1.56
N ARG A 128 12.31 -15.85 -0.55
CA ARG A 128 13.67 -16.10 -0.03
C ARG A 128 13.87 -17.55 0.41
N SER A 129 12.84 -18.18 0.98
CA SER A 129 12.84 -19.59 1.37
C SER A 129 13.05 -20.52 0.17
N GLU A 130 12.32 -20.31 -0.93
CA GLU A 130 12.45 -21.08 -2.16
C GLU A 130 13.80 -20.84 -2.84
N TRP A 131 14.24 -19.57 -2.89
CA TRP A 131 15.57 -19.23 -3.39
C TRP A 131 16.65 -19.93 -2.56
N LEU A 132 16.55 -19.91 -1.23
CA LEU A 132 17.47 -20.61 -0.35
C LEU A 132 17.40 -22.12 -0.55
N ALA A 133 16.22 -22.75 -0.63
CA ALA A 133 16.13 -24.18 -0.87
C ALA A 133 16.85 -24.59 -2.18
N LYS A 134 16.60 -23.86 -3.27
CA LYS A 134 17.24 -24.09 -4.58
C LYS A 134 18.74 -23.81 -4.58
N ASN A 135 19.17 -22.76 -3.87
CA ASN A 135 20.57 -22.32 -3.86
C ASN A 135 21.41 -22.89 -2.71
N THR A 136 20.80 -23.52 -1.70
CA THR A 136 21.54 -24.12 -0.57
C THR A 136 22.05 -25.50 -0.94
N ALA A 137 21.27 -26.30 -1.68
CA ALA A 137 21.73 -27.58 -2.22
C ALA A 137 22.89 -27.42 -3.22
N SER A 138 22.87 -26.36 -4.05
CA SER A 138 23.99 -26.01 -4.95
C SER A 138 25.17 -25.36 -4.22
N ARG A 139 24.99 -24.94 -2.96
CA ARG A 139 26.03 -24.51 -2.03
C ARG A 139 26.50 -25.62 -1.11
N THR A 140 26.12 -26.89 -1.31
CA THR A 140 26.86 -28.01 -0.71
C THR A 140 28.27 -27.93 -1.24
N GLU A 141 29.14 -27.25 -0.49
CA GLU A 141 30.31 -26.61 -1.07
C GLU A 141 31.20 -27.70 -1.62
N PRO A 142 31.58 -27.68 -2.91
CA PRO A 142 32.32 -28.79 -3.54
C PRO A 142 33.59 -29.20 -2.78
N ARG A 143 34.13 -28.30 -1.96
CA ARG A 143 35.23 -28.52 -1.02
C ARG A 143 34.95 -29.53 0.11
N VAL A 144 33.71 -29.69 0.55
CA VAL A 144 33.33 -30.55 1.68
C VAL A 144 33.55 -32.03 1.33
N PRO A 145 33.04 -32.55 0.19
CA PRO A 145 33.42 -33.89 -0.28
C PRO A 145 34.92 -34.05 -0.56
N MET A 146 35.60 -32.99 -0.97
CA MET A 146 37.04 -33.00 -1.26
C MET A 146 37.92 -32.96 0.01
N GLY A 147 37.34 -32.80 1.21
CA GLY A 147 38.08 -32.72 2.48
C GLY A 147 39.02 -31.51 2.59
N ILE A 148 38.81 -30.43 1.82
CA ILE A 148 39.69 -29.26 1.80
C ILE A 148 39.05 -28.04 2.46
N SER A 149 39.88 -27.19 3.05
CA SER A 149 39.40 -25.94 3.69
C SER A 149 38.84 -24.95 2.66
N LYS A 150 37.95 -24.06 3.12
CA LYS A 150 37.39 -22.94 2.33
C LYS A 150 38.46 -22.10 1.65
N ALA A 151 39.53 -21.78 2.39
CA ALA A 151 40.65 -21.00 1.89
C ALA A 151 41.37 -21.71 0.73
N THR A 152 41.65 -23.00 0.88
CA THR A 152 42.30 -23.82 -0.16
C THR A 152 41.46 -23.91 -1.43
N TYR A 153 40.14 -24.10 -1.29
CA TYR A 153 39.23 -24.16 -2.44
C TYR A 153 39.21 -22.86 -3.25
N HIS A 154 39.04 -21.70 -2.60
CA HIS A 154 39.05 -20.42 -3.30
C HIS A 154 40.42 -20.05 -3.86
N ARG A 155 41.52 -20.46 -3.21
CA ARG A 155 42.88 -20.29 -3.76
C ARG A 155 43.05 -21.08 -5.06
N ARG A 156 42.61 -22.34 -5.11
CA ARG A 156 42.63 -23.17 -6.32
C ARG A 156 41.78 -22.58 -7.45
N LEU A 157 40.60 -22.05 -7.14
CA LEU A 157 39.75 -21.35 -8.12
C LEU A 157 40.42 -20.09 -8.70
N ARG A 158 41.08 -19.28 -7.85
CA ARG A 158 41.82 -18.08 -8.32
C ARG A 158 43.00 -18.45 -9.20
N GLN A 159 43.75 -19.50 -8.85
CA GLN A 159 44.83 -20.04 -9.68
C GLN A 159 44.32 -20.56 -11.02
N ALA A 160 43.20 -21.31 -11.03
CA ALA A 160 42.57 -21.81 -12.25
C ALA A 160 42.03 -20.69 -13.16
N ARG A 161 41.61 -19.56 -12.58
CA ARG A 161 41.19 -18.35 -13.30
C ARG A 161 42.35 -17.44 -13.72
N GLY A 162 43.59 -17.78 -13.34
CA GLY A 162 44.79 -16.98 -13.63
C GLY A 162 44.89 -15.68 -12.81
N GLU A 163 44.12 -15.56 -11.74
CA GLU A 163 44.05 -14.36 -10.88
C GLU A 163 45.03 -14.51 -9.71
N THR A 164 46.32 -14.39 -9.98
CA THR A 164 47.35 -14.35 -8.93
C THR A 164 48.15 -13.04 -9.01
N GLY A 165 47.69 -12.03 -8.28
CA GLY A 165 48.43 -10.79 -8.00
C GLY A 165 48.22 -9.64 -8.99
N PRO A 166 48.70 -8.43 -8.68
CA PRO A 166 48.30 -7.16 -9.30
C PRO A 166 48.70 -7.00 -10.78
N ASN A 167 49.28 -8.02 -11.41
CA ASN A 167 49.75 -8.03 -12.80
C ASN A 167 49.04 -9.06 -13.71
N GLY A 168 47.92 -9.66 -13.30
CA GLY A 168 47.14 -10.59 -14.13
C GLY A 168 46.56 -10.00 -15.44
N ALA A 169 46.75 -8.71 -15.68
CA ALA A 169 46.25 -7.98 -16.85
C ALA A 169 47.17 -8.05 -18.10
N LYS A 170 48.40 -8.60 -18.03
CA LYS A 170 49.36 -8.47 -19.15
C LYS A 170 49.44 -9.63 -20.15
N TYR A 171 48.86 -10.80 -19.89
CA TYR A 171 49.08 -11.99 -20.73
C TYR A 171 47.80 -12.62 -21.29
N ARG A 172 46.90 -11.82 -21.87
CA ARG A 172 45.75 -12.37 -22.62
C ARG A 172 45.66 -11.95 -24.08
N LYS A 173 46.65 -11.20 -24.60
CA LYS A 173 46.62 -10.71 -26.00
C LYS A 173 47.66 -11.32 -26.95
N THR A 174 48.47 -12.29 -26.53
CA THR A 174 49.59 -12.82 -27.34
C THR A 174 49.54 -14.32 -27.64
N LEU A 175 48.46 -15.03 -27.32
CA LEU A 175 48.33 -16.48 -27.63
C LEU A 175 47.07 -16.84 -28.42
N LEU A 176 46.57 -15.92 -29.25
CA LEU A 176 45.41 -16.18 -30.11
C LEU A 176 45.62 -15.72 -31.57
N SER A 177 46.87 -15.50 -32.02
CA SER A 177 47.12 -15.07 -33.42
C SER A 177 48.31 -15.74 -34.15
N SER A 178 48.79 -16.92 -33.75
CA SER A 178 49.91 -17.56 -34.49
C SER A 178 49.63 -18.93 -35.12
N ASP A 179 48.57 -19.65 -34.78
CA ASP A 179 48.55 -21.11 -35.05
C ASP A 179 47.45 -21.61 -36.03
N LEU A 180 46.85 -20.76 -36.86
CA LEU A 180 45.93 -21.22 -37.92
C LEU A 180 46.08 -20.42 -39.23
N SER A 181 47.26 -20.45 -39.85
CA SER A 181 47.40 -20.08 -41.26
C SER A 181 48.63 -20.71 -41.93
N HIS A 182 48.69 -22.05 -42.07
CA HIS A 182 49.33 -22.68 -43.23
C HIS A 182 49.07 -24.18 -43.35
N VAL A 183 49.06 -24.63 -44.62
CA VAL A 183 49.07 -26.01 -45.15
C VAL A 183 47.73 -26.75 -45.08
N GLY A 184 47.10 -27.23 -46.15
CA GLY A 184 47.46 -27.38 -47.56
C GLY A 184 46.54 -28.47 -48.13
N GLU A 185 45.79 -28.16 -49.19
CA GLU A 185 44.99 -29.15 -49.92
C GLU A 185 45.93 -30.18 -50.56
N GLY A 186 45.72 -31.45 -50.23
CA GLY A 186 46.45 -32.57 -50.84
C GLY A 186 45.92 -32.90 -52.25
N PRO A 187 46.75 -33.45 -53.14
CA PRO A 187 46.36 -33.71 -54.52
C PRO A 187 45.56 -35.01 -54.64
N ARG A 188 44.62 -35.06 -55.59
CA ARG A 188 44.13 -36.31 -56.17
C ARG A 188 44.10 -36.18 -57.69
N ALA A 189 44.97 -36.95 -58.34
CA ALA A 189 44.71 -37.58 -59.62
C ALA A 189 44.45 -39.07 -59.32
#